data_AF-A0A8J4SEY6-F1
#
_entry.id   AF-A0A8J4SEY6-F1
#
_cell.length_a   1.000
_cell.length_b   1.000
_cell.length_c   1.000
_cell.angle_alpha   90.00
_cell.angle_beta   90.00
_cell.angle_gamma   90.00
#
_symmetry.space_group_name_H-M   'P 1'
#
loop_
_entity.id
_entity.type
_entity.pdbx_description
1 polymer ?
#
loop_
_entity_poly.entity_id
_entity_poly.type
_entity_poly.pdbx_seq_one_letter_code
_entity_poly.pdbx_strand_id
1 'polypeptide(L)'
;MYICRLRFLLQALFLLMRCNYDPDEALQRLRFRTVSPTEIPGYMEAWSEADSTAFEKGFALYNKDFRQIRETRLRHKTVGELVHYYYLWKKTVRHDRFARTYRRDKRKSPHPSIT
;
A
#
# COMPACT_ATOMS: atom_id res chain seq x y z
N MET A 1 -7.67 4.07 -7.01
CA MET A 1 -8.03 5.42 -7.50
C MET A 1 -8.34 6.43 -6.38
N TYR A 2 -9.27 6.18 -5.45
CA TYR A 2 -9.65 7.18 -4.42
C TYR A 2 -8.55 7.64 -3.44
N ILE A 3 -7.65 6.77 -2.98
CA ILE A 3 -6.63 7.12 -1.97
C ILE A 3 -5.51 8.00 -2.56
N CYS A 4 -5.08 7.72 -3.80
CA CYS A 4 -4.10 8.57 -4.48
C CYS A 4 -4.68 9.95 -4.82
N ARG A 5 -5.97 10.02 -5.19
CA ARG A 5 -6.67 11.28 -5.47
C ARG A 5 -6.89 12.10 -4.20
N LEU A 6 -7.20 11.46 -3.08
CA LEU A 6 -7.36 12.14 -1.78
C LEU A 6 -6.03 12.72 -1.27
N ARG A 7 -4.91 12.00 -1.44
CA ARG A 7 -3.59 12.50 -1.04
C ARG A 7 -3.16 13.70 -1.88
N PHE A 8 -3.41 13.65 -3.20
CA PHE A 8 -3.16 14.78 -4.09
C PHE A 8 -4.02 16.00 -3.73
N LEU A 9 -5.32 15.79 -3.43
CA LEU A 9 -6.23 16.85 -3.00
C LEU A 9 -5.80 17.49 -1.67
N LEU A 10 -5.39 16.68 -0.68
CA LEU A 10 -4.92 17.19 0.62
C LEU A 10 -3.63 18.00 0.48
N GLN A 11 -2.68 17.55 -0.36
CA GLN A 11 -1.45 18.31 -0.63
C GLN A 11 -1.74 19.62 -1.36
N ALA A 12 -2.63 19.59 -2.35
CA ALA A 12 -3.05 20.80 -3.08
C ALA A 12 -3.73 21.81 -2.16
N LEU A 13 -4.64 21.34 -1.29
CA LEU A 13 -5.36 22.18 -0.32
C LEU A 13 -4.41 22.80 0.71
N PHE A 14 -3.47 22.02 1.24
CA PHE A 14 -2.45 22.49 2.18
C PHE A 14 -1.54 23.55 1.55
N LEU A 15 -1.15 23.36 0.28
CA LEU A 15 -0.32 24.32 -0.43
C LEU A 15 -1.07 25.64 -0.69
N LEU A 16 -2.34 25.57 -1.09
CA LEU A 16 -3.20 26.75 -1.24
C LEU A 16 -3.35 27.53 0.08
N MET A 17 -3.60 26.83 1.18
CA MET A 17 -3.69 27.45 2.51
C MET A 17 -2.39 28.18 2.88
N ARG A 18 -1.23 27.56 2.61
CA ARG A 18 0.08 28.20 2.84
C ARG A 18 0.38 29.38 1.92
N CYS A 19 -0.24 29.44 0.75
CA CYS A 19 -0.11 30.56 -0.18
C CYS A 19 -1.22 31.61 0.03
N ASN A 20 -1.89 31.58 1.19
CA ASN A 20 -2.97 32.51 1.53
C ASN A 20 -4.09 32.55 0.48
N TYR A 21 -4.38 31.39 -0.11
CA TYR A 21 -5.37 31.18 -1.17
C TYR A 21 -5.07 31.88 -2.50
N ASP A 22 -3.84 32.35 -2.72
CA ASP A 22 -3.37 32.83 -4.02
C ASP A 22 -3.11 31.62 -4.95
N PRO A 23 -3.90 31.44 -6.02
CA PRO A 23 -3.75 30.31 -6.92
C PRO A 23 -2.49 30.41 -7.78
N ASP A 24 -2.03 31.61 -8.14
CA ASP A 24 -0.87 31.83 -8.99
C ASP A 24 0.41 31.52 -8.23
N GLU A 25 0.53 32.03 -6.99
CA GLU A 25 1.67 31.70 -6.11
C GLU A 25 1.67 30.22 -5.72
N ALA A 26 0.50 29.62 -5.49
CA ALA A 26 0.38 28.18 -5.21
C ALA A 26 0.79 27.32 -6.41
N LEU A 27 0.40 27.71 -7.63
CA LEU A 27 0.79 27.03 -8.87
C LEU A 27 2.28 27.21 -9.15
N GLN A 28 2.82 28.41 -8.94
CA GLN A 28 4.24 28.69 -9.09
C GLN A 28 5.05 27.83 -8.11
N ARG A 29 4.66 27.79 -6.83
CA ARG A 29 5.29 26.90 -5.84
C ARG A 29 5.09 25.42 -6.15
N LEU A 30 3.96 24.99 -6.71
CA LEU A 30 3.76 23.61 -7.14
C LEU A 30 4.67 23.24 -8.32
N ARG A 31 4.91 24.18 -9.23
CA ARG A 31 5.81 24.03 -10.39
C ARG A 31 7.29 24.03 -10.00
N PHE A 32 7.70 24.89 -9.06
CA PHE A 32 9.07 24.98 -8.57
C PHE A 32 9.41 23.92 -7.51
N ARG A 33 8.41 23.45 -6.77
CA ARG A 33 8.51 22.23 -6.00
C ARG A 33 8.37 21.08 -6.99
N THR A 34 9.41 20.86 -7.79
CA THR A 34 9.65 19.57 -8.42
C THR A 34 9.93 18.56 -7.30
N VAL A 35 8.95 18.28 -6.42
CA VAL A 35 8.72 16.88 -6.10
C VAL A 35 8.29 16.32 -7.44
N SER A 36 9.25 15.76 -8.17
CA SER A 36 8.90 14.79 -9.19
C SER A 36 7.80 13.90 -8.59
N PRO A 37 6.73 13.53 -9.31
CA PRO A 37 5.76 12.55 -8.81
C PRO A 37 6.42 11.28 -8.22
N THR A 38 7.70 11.07 -8.55
CA THR A 38 8.68 10.08 -8.11
C THR A 38 9.41 10.36 -6.78
N GLU A 39 9.50 11.60 -6.28
CA GLU A 39 10.31 11.98 -5.10
C GLU A 39 9.61 11.81 -3.75
N ILE A 40 8.29 11.67 -3.76
CA ILE A 40 7.63 10.93 -2.69
C ILE A 40 7.50 9.55 -3.29
N PRO A 41 8.37 8.57 -2.96
CA PRO A 41 8.17 7.21 -3.42
C PRO A 41 6.70 6.93 -3.17
N GLY A 42 5.96 6.59 -4.24
CA GLY A 42 4.61 6.10 -4.03
C GLY A 42 4.72 5.12 -2.89
N TYR A 43 3.87 5.16 -1.86
CA TYR A 43 4.12 4.32 -0.67
C TYR A 43 4.21 2.82 -1.04
N MET A 44 3.81 2.47 -2.27
CA MET A 44 4.09 1.20 -2.96
C MET A 44 5.52 1.05 -3.54
N GLU A 45 6.16 2.08 -4.07
CA GLU A 45 7.59 2.10 -4.45
C GLU A 45 8.53 1.99 -3.24
N ALA A 46 8.09 2.42 -2.05
CA ALA A 46 8.82 2.21 -0.80
C ALA A 46 8.77 0.75 -0.29
N TRP A 47 8.07 -0.15 -0.99
CA TRP A 47 8.00 -1.58 -0.67
C TRP A 47 8.82 -2.37 -1.68
N SER A 48 9.87 -3.03 -1.19
CA SER A 48 10.65 -3.95 -2.02
C SER A 48 9.80 -5.14 -2.48
N GLU A 49 10.24 -5.81 -3.55
CA GLU A 49 9.59 -7.05 -3.99
C GLU A 49 9.66 -8.14 -2.91
N ALA A 50 10.76 -8.17 -2.15
CA ALA A 50 10.95 -9.04 -0.99
C ALA A 50 9.91 -8.75 0.09
N ASP A 51 9.72 -7.48 0.47
CA ASP A 51 8.72 -7.08 1.47
C ASP A 51 7.28 -7.39 1.01
N SER A 52 6.98 -7.13 -0.27
CA SER A 52 5.67 -7.43 -0.86
C SER A 52 5.36 -8.93 -0.80
N THR A 53 6.35 -9.76 -1.12
CA THR A 53 6.23 -11.23 -1.05
C THR A 53 6.14 -11.71 0.39
N ALA A 54 6.90 -11.12 1.31
CA ALA A 54 6.84 -11.43 2.74
C ALA A 54 5.45 -11.10 3.33
N PHE A 55 4.87 -9.97 2.93
CA PHE A 55 3.51 -9.57 3.30
C PHE A 55 2.49 -10.57 2.78
N GLU A 56 2.53 -10.95 1.51
CA GLU A 56 1.58 -11.91 0.91
C GLU A 56 1.61 -13.27 1.58
N LYS A 57 2.82 -13.81 1.82
CA LYS A 57 2.96 -15.09 2.54
C LYS A 57 2.50 -14.96 4.00
N GLY A 58 2.74 -13.82 4.65
CA GLY A 58 2.27 -13.56 6.01
C GLY A 58 0.73 -13.47 6.06
N PHE A 59 0.14 -12.77 5.11
CA PHE A 59 -1.31 -12.63 4.95
C PHE A 59 -1.97 -13.98 4.65
N ALA A 60 -1.33 -14.86 3.89
CA ALA A 60 -1.86 -16.19 3.62
C ALA A 60 -1.96 -17.07 4.89
N LEU A 61 -1.02 -16.91 5.84
CA LEU A 61 -0.94 -17.69 7.06
C LEU A 61 -1.75 -17.08 8.22
N TYR A 62 -1.59 -15.78 8.45
CA TYR A 62 -2.14 -15.07 9.61
C TYR A 62 -3.33 -14.16 9.25
N ASN A 63 -3.76 -14.15 7.99
CA ASN A 63 -4.83 -13.29 7.49
C ASN A 63 -4.55 -11.80 7.78
N LYS A 64 -5.47 -11.13 8.49
CA LYS A 64 -5.40 -9.71 8.80
C LYS A 64 -4.74 -9.42 10.15
N ASP A 65 -4.09 -10.40 10.76
CA ASP A 65 -3.31 -10.14 11.96
C ASP A 65 -1.99 -9.45 11.59
N PHE A 66 -2.06 -8.13 11.42
CA PHE A 66 -0.92 -7.32 11.03
C PHE A 66 0.17 -7.25 12.11
N ARG A 67 -0.17 -7.49 13.39
CA ARG A 67 0.85 -7.61 14.45
C ARG A 67 1.66 -8.87 14.26
N GLN A 68 0.98 -10.00 14.06
CA GLN A 68 1.66 -11.28 13.82
C GLN A 68 2.51 -11.26 12.53
N ILE A 69 2.01 -10.63 11.45
CA ILE A 69 2.76 -10.49 10.18
C ILE A 69 4.03 -9.65 10.39
N ARG A 70 3.92 -8.54 11.13
CA ARG A 70 5.08 -7.70 11.49
C ARG A 70 6.13 -8.51 12.23
N GLU A 71 5.74 -9.16 13.33
CA GLU A 71 6.66 -9.85 14.22
C GLU A 71 7.36 -11.04 13.57
N THR A 72 6.68 -11.69 12.62
CA THR A 72 7.20 -12.90 11.97
C THR A 72 7.99 -12.60 10.70
N ARG A 73 7.62 -11.58 9.92
CA ARG A 73 8.17 -11.40 8.56
C ARG A 73 8.57 -9.97 8.18
N LEU A 74 8.10 -8.95 8.89
CA LEU A 74 8.28 -7.55 8.52
C LEU A 74 8.59 -6.70 9.77
N ARG A 75 9.59 -7.11 10.56
CA ARG A 75 9.93 -6.49 11.86
C ARG A 75 10.36 -5.03 11.74
N HIS A 76 10.96 -4.67 10.60
CA HIS A 76 11.40 -3.32 10.26
C HIS A 76 10.26 -2.38 9.86
N LYS A 77 9.04 -2.90 9.66
CA LYS A 77 7.84 -2.10 9.38
C LYS A 77 6.99 -1.93 10.63
N THR A 78 6.22 -0.87 10.65
CA THR A 78 5.20 -0.61 11.65
C THR A 78 3.86 -1.26 11.25
N VAL A 79 2.98 -1.47 12.24
CA VAL A 79 1.62 -1.94 11.97
C VAL A 79 0.85 -0.94 11.11
N GLY A 80 1.07 0.37 11.32
CA GLY A 80 0.47 1.43 10.51
C GLY A 80 0.86 1.34 9.04
N GLU A 81 2.14 1.09 8.75
CA GLU A 81 2.63 0.87 7.37
C GLU A 81 2.01 -0.37 6.73
N LEU A 82 1.87 -1.47 7.48
CA LEU A 82 1.25 -2.71 7.01
C LEU A 82 -0.23 -2.52 6.65
N VAL A 83 -0.98 -1.84 7.53
CA VAL A 83 -2.40 -1.53 7.30
C VAL A 83 -2.54 -0.61 6.09
N HIS A 84 -1.70 0.42 5.99
CA HIS A 84 -1.70 1.33 4.85
C HIS A 84 -1.41 0.57 3.55
N TYR A 85 -0.35 -0.24 3.53
CA TYR A 85 0.02 -1.07 2.39
C TYR A 85 -1.11 -2.02 1.99
N TYR A 86 -1.77 -2.68 2.94
CA TYR A 86 -2.91 -3.56 2.66
C TYR A 86 -4.01 -2.88 1.83
N TYR A 87 -4.41 -1.66 2.19
CA TYR A 87 -5.46 -0.94 1.46
C TYR A 87 -5.04 -0.48 0.06
N LEU A 88 -3.74 -0.23 -0.15
CA LEU A 88 -3.18 0.08 -1.47
C LEU A 88 -3.01 -1.20 -2.30
N TRP A 89 -2.41 -2.25 -1.73
CA TRP A 89 -2.15 -3.54 -2.35
C TRP A 89 -3.41 -4.18 -2.92
N LYS A 90 -4.54 -4.10 -2.21
CA LYS A 90 -5.84 -4.57 -2.70
C LYS A 90 -6.31 -3.95 -4.02
N LYS A 91 -5.75 -2.82 -4.43
CA LYS A 91 -6.09 -2.11 -5.67
C LYS A 91 -5.08 -2.38 -6.79
N THR A 92 -4.15 -3.32 -6.59
CA THR A 92 -3.10 -3.66 -7.56
C THR A 92 -3.40 -4.95 -8.31
N VAL A 93 -2.89 -5.06 -9.54
CA VAL A 93 -2.93 -6.30 -10.33
C VAL A 93 -2.22 -7.45 -9.60
N ARG A 94 -1.20 -7.14 -8.79
CA ARG A 94 -0.49 -8.12 -7.95
C ARG A 94 -1.43 -8.80 -6.96
N HIS A 95 -2.27 -8.04 -6.27
CA HIS A 95 -3.32 -8.61 -5.42
C HIS A 95 -4.31 -9.45 -6.22
N ASP A 96 -4.72 -9.04 -7.42
CA ASP A 96 -5.68 -9.81 -8.22
C ASP A 96 -5.11 -11.18 -8.61
N ARG A 97 -3.81 -11.23 -8.93
CA ARG A 97 -3.08 -12.50 -9.12
C ARG A 97 -3.05 -13.32 -7.83
N PHE A 98 -2.67 -12.71 -6.70
CA PHE A 98 -2.64 -13.38 -5.40
C PHE A 98 -4.02 -13.94 -5.01
N ALA A 99 -5.11 -13.19 -5.19
CA ALA A 99 -6.44 -13.62 -4.83
C ALA A 99 -6.91 -14.84 -5.65
N ARG A 100 -6.46 -14.95 -6.92
CA ARG A 100 -6.73 -16.12 -7.77
C ARG A 100 -6.01 -17.36 -7.25
N THR A 101 -4.73 -17.25 -6.87
CA THR A 101 -3.94 -18.37 -6.34
C THR A 101 -4.39 -18.75 -4.92
N TYR A 102 -4.53 -17.77 -4.04
CA TYR A 102 -4.98 -17.95 -2.66
C TYR A 102 -6.32 -18.67 -2.55
N ARG A 103 -7.31 -18.32 -3.40
CA ARG A 103 -8.60 -19.05 -3.47
C ARG A 103 -8.46 -20.48 -3.98
N ARG A 104 -7.50 -20.75 -4.87
CA ARG A 104 -7.26 -22.09 -5.43
C ARG A 104 -6.60 -23.01 -4.40
N ASP A 105 -5.64 -22.49 -3.64
CA ASP A 105 -4.94 -23.27 -2.61
C ASP A 105 -5.87 -23.61 -1.44
N LYS A 106 -6.79 -22.71 -1.08
CA LYS A 106 -7.84 -23.00 -0.10
C LYS A 106 -8.85 -24.07 -0.54
N ARG A 107 -8.98 -24.33 -1.86
CA ARG A 107 -9.81 -25.41 -2.42
C ARG A 107 -9.06 -26.74 -2.54
N LYS A 108 -7.72 -26.70 -2.47
CA LYS A 108 -6.83 -27.86 -2.63
C LYS A 108 -6.41 -28.50 -1.31
N SER A 109 -6.82 -27.97 -0.14
CA SER A 109 -6.64 -28.66 1.14
C SER A 109 -7.44 -29.98 1.10
N PRO A 110 -6.79 -31.14 0.93
CA PRO A 110 -7.49 -32.40 0.83
C PRO A 110 -7.88 -32.81 2.25
N HIS A 111 -9.15 -33.17 2.44
CA HIS A 111 -9.50 -34.03 3.56
C HIS A 111 -8.65 -35.31 3.44
N PRO A 112 -7.99 -35.77 4.52
CA PRO A 112 -7.39 -37.09 4.52
C PRO A 112 -8.55 -38.09 4.47
N SER A 113 -8.76 -38.69 3.30
CA SER A 113 -9.62 -39.87 3.17
C SER A 113 -8.98 -40.98 3.98
N ILE A 114 -9.48 -41.21 5.19
CA ILE A 114 -9.17 -42.40 5.98
C ILE A 114 -9.87 -43.58 5.27
N THR A 115 -9.06 -44.57 4.92
CA THR A 115 -9.47 -45.92 4.47
C THR A 115 -10.20 -46.65 5.58
#